data_AF-A0A971SIB8-F1
#
_entry.id   AF-A0A971SIB8-F1
#
_cell.length_a   1.000
_cell.length_b   1.000
_cell.length_c   1.000
_cell.angle_alpha   90.00
_cell.angle_beta   90.00
_cell.angle_gamma   90.00
#
_symmetry.space_group_name_H-M   'P 1'
#
loop_
_entity.id
_entity.type
_entity.pdbx_description
1 polymer ?
#
loop_
_entity_poly.entity_id
_entity_poly.type
_entity_poly.pdbx_seq_one_letter_code
_entity_poly.pdbx_strand_id
1 'polypeptide(L)'
;MLRIKKGDSWELAPIKAKIRLDFRGEESRQSFFFGKAKPEAAAESQRQHQVAILKNLPWQGVTLEELNADYEVYTVTAPERGEKIAYAPVELTVTADSLEDLFAFVLREEFRKIKILEPEELTLSNFEMERTIFKMGQEYRNGLNQEGYLH
;
A
#
# COMPACT_ATOMS: atom_id res chain seq x y z
N MET A 1 16.42 -0.97 11.81
CA MET A 1 17.04 -2.29 11.73
C MET A 1 16.59 -3.11 12.93
N LEU A 2 15.81 -4.15 12.68
CA LEU A 2 15.21 -5.00 13.69
C LEU A 2 16.11 -6.18 14.04
N ARG A 3 16.03 -6.64 15.29
CA ARG A 3 16.73 -7.85 15.74
C ARG A 3 15.90 -9.08 15.40
N ILE A 4 16.49 -10.00 14.66
CA ILE A 4 15.87 -11.28 14.30
C ILE A 4 16.62 -12.42 14.99
N LYS A 5 15.90 -13.49 15.34
CA LYS A 5 16.50 -14.69 15.93
C LYS A 5 16.93 -15.63 14.82
N LYS A 6 18.20 -16.05 14.84
CA LYS A 6 18.75 -17.05 13.92
C LYS A 6 19.55 -18.07 14.72
N GLY A 7 18.93 -19.23 14.97
CA GLY A 7 19.46 -20.22 15.91
C GLY A 7 19.58 -19.61 17.32
N ASP A 8 20.81 -19.58 17.84
CA ASP A 8 21.16 -19.01 19.16
C ASP A 8 21.72 -17.59 19.09
N SER A 9 21.76 -16.97 17.91
CA SER A 9 22.29 -15.61 17.70
C SER A 9 21.19 -14.62 17.29
N TRP A 10 21.41 -13.34 17.62
CA TRP A 10 20.55 -12.24 17.20
C TRP A 10 21.28 -11.42 16.13
N GLU A 11 20.70 -11.37 14.93
CA GLU A 11 21.23 -10.62 13.80
C GLU A 11 20.31 -9.42 13.51
N LEU A 12 20.88 -8.33 12.99
CA LEU A 12 20.07 -7.26 12.40
C LEU A 12 19.68 -7.70 10.99
N ALA A 13 18.39 -7.76 10.70
CA ALA A 13 17.91 -8.11 9.37
C ALA A 13 16.74 -7.24 8.92
N PRO A 14 16.60 -7.02 7.61
CA PRO A 14 15.47 -6.32 7.05
C PRO A 14 14.21 -7.21 7.06
N ILE A 15 13.05 -6.57 6.88
CA ILE A 15 11.75 -7.21 6.75
C ILE A 15 11.42 -7.34 5.27
N LYS A 16 11.25 -8.56 4.79
CA LYS A 16 10.70 -8.81 3.46
C LYS A 16 9.18 -8.94 3.56
N ALA A 17 8.45 -8.12 2.82
CA ALA A 17 7.00 -8.08 2.85
C ALA A 17 6.41 -8.13 1.44
N LYS A 18 5.24 -8.78 1.34
CA LYS A 18 4.38 -8.78 0.16
C LYS A 18 3.13 -7.95 0.43
N ILE A 19 2.89 -6.92 -0.38
CA ILE A 19 1.84 -5.91 -0.16
C ILE A 19 0.93 -5.89 -1.37
N ARG A 20 -0.39 -5.89 -1.15
CA ARG A 20 -1.38 -5.73 -2.23
C ARG A 20 -2.07 -4.38 -2.13
N LEU A 21 -2.10 -3.69 -3.27
CA LEU A 21 -2.79 -2.44 -3.50
C LEU A 21 -3.83 -2.63 -4.62
N ASP A 22 -5.06 -2.19 -4.41
CA ASP A 22 -6.14 -2.30 -5.39
C ASP A 22 -6.63 -0.90 -5.80
N PHE A 23 -6.23 -0.46 -7.00
CA PHE A 23 -6.50 0.88 -7.54
C PHE A 23 -7.94 0.98 -8.04
N ARG A 24 -8.68 1.99 -7.60
CA ARG A 24 -10.10 2.18 -7.88
C ARG A 24 -10.34 3.04 -9.13
N GLY A 25 -11.05 2.51 -10.11
CA GLY A 25 -11.55 3.33 -11.22
C GLY A 25 -12.52 4.41 -10.73
N GLU A 26 -12.18 5.68 -10.92
CA GLU A 26 -13.10 6.79 -10.65
C GLU A 26 -14.11 6.91 -11.81
N GLU A 27 -15.41 6.88 -11.50
CA GLU A 27 -16.41 7.45 -12.40
C GLU A 27 -16.20 8.96 -12.39
N SER A 28 -15.64 9.53 -13.46
CA SER A 28 -15.61 10.99 -13.57
C SER A 28 -17.06 11.51 -13.50
N ARG A 29 -17.35 12.30 -12.46
CA ARG A 29 -18.66 12.97 -12.30
C ARG A 29 -19.01 13.90 -13.47
N GLN A 30 -18.06 14.14 -14.40
CA GLN A 30 -18.17 15.00 -15.57
C GLN A 30 -18.47 14.27 -16.89
N SER A 31 -18.62 12.94 -16.92
CA SER A 31 -18.82 12.16 -18.16
C SER A 31 -20.23 12.28 -18.76
N PHE A 32 -20.78 13.49 -18.88
CA PHE A 32 -22.05 13.75 -19.56
C PHE A 32 -21.92 13.91 -21.09
N PHE A 33 -20.70 13.95 -21.67
CA PHE A 33 -20.53 14.33 -23.08
C PHE A 33 -19.68 13.42 -23.96
N PHE A 34 -18.93 12.45 -23.42
CA PHE A 34 -18.24 11.44 -24.22
C PHE A 34 -18.49 10.07 -23.60
N GLY A 35 -18.79 9.07 -24.43
CA GLY A 35 -19.28 7.75 -24.02
C GLY A 35 -18.54 7.19 -22.80
N LYS A 36 -19.31 6.75 -21.79
CA LYS A 36 -18.83 6.25 -20.50
C LYS A 36 -17.56 5.41 -20.68
N ALA A 37 -16.41 5.91 -20.25
CA ALA A 37 -15.27 5.04 -20.03
C ALA A 37 -15.73 3.96 -19.03
N LYS A 38 -15.63 2.69 -19.42
CA LYS A 38 -16.01 1.58 -18.54
C LYS A 38 -15.18 1.67 -17.25
N PRO A 39 -15.78 1.55 -16.05
CA PRO A 39 -15.05 1.65 -14.77
C PRO A 39 -13.76 0.81 -14.74
N GLU A 40 -13.77 -0.34 -15.41
CA GLU A 40 -12.63 -1.24 -15.55
C GLU A 40 -11.45 -0.58 -16.28
N ALA A 41 -11.71 0.16 -17.36
CA ALA A 41 -10.67 0.87 -18.10
C ALA A 41 -10.11 2.05 -17.29
N ALA A 42 -10.95 2.70 -16.48
CA ALA A 42 -10.49 3.76 -15.57
C ALA A 42 -9.58 3.19 -14.47
N ALA A 43 -9.97 2.07 -13.86
CA ALA A 43 -9.16 1.37 -12.84
C ALA A 43 -7.82 0.93 -13.43
N GLU A 44 -7.83 0.37 -14.64
CA GLU A 44 -6.64 -0.05 -15.36
C GLU A 44 -5.69 1.12 -15.65
N SER A 45 -6.22 2.24 -16.14
CA SER A 45 -5.41 3.44 -16.39
C SER A 45 -4.81 4.00 -15.10
N GLN A 46 -5.56 3.99 -13.99
CA GLN A 46 -5.06 4.43 -12.69
C GLN A 46 -3.94 3.51 -12.20
N ARG A 47 -4.11 2.20 -12.32
CA ARG A 47 -3.08 1.21 -12.01
C ARG A 47 -1.80 1.47 -12.81
N GLN A 48 -1.90 1.65 -14.13
CA GLN A 48 -0.73 1.89 -14.97
C GLN A 48 0.04 3.14 -14.53
N HIS A 49 -0.69 4.23 -14.23
CA HIS A 49 -0.09 5.46 -13.72
C HIS A 49 0.62 5.25 -12.38
N GLN A 50 -0.06 4.61 -11.41
CA GLN A 50 0.49 4.38 -10.08
C GLN A 50 1.66 3.40 -10.10
N VAL A 51 1.64 2.37 -10.95
CA VAL A 51 2.78 1.47 -11.16
C VAL A 51 4.01 2.22 -11.66
N ALA A 52 3.83 3.20 -12.56
CA ALA A 52 4.94 4.03 -13.01
C ALA A 52 5.53 4.88 -11.87
N ILE A 53 4.70 5.41 -10.96
CA ILE A 53 5.16 6.15 -9.78
C ILE A 53 5.90 5.22 -8.83
N LEU A 54 5.29 4.08 -8.47
CA LEU A 54 5.84 3.13 -7.49
C LEU A 54 7.22 2.61 -7.87
N LYS A 55 7.47 2.40 -9.17
CA LYS A 55 8.78 1.96 -9.70
C LYS A 55 9.87 3.01 -9.63
N ASN A 56 9.52 4.29 -9.63
CA ASN A 56 10.47 5.39 -9.76
C ASN A 56 10.63 6.23 -8.48
N LEU A 57 9.75 6.05 -7.49
CA LEU A 57 9.84 6.80 -6.24
C LEU A 57 10.97 6.26 -5.36
N PRO A 58 11.88 7.11 -4.86
CA PRO A 58 12.87 6.70 -3.88
C PRO A 58 12.19 6.51 -2.52
N TRP A 59 12.13 5.27 -2.06
CA TRP A 59 11.58 4.94 -0.74
C TRP A 59 12.72 4.90 0.29
N GLN A 60 12.64 5.77 1.30
CA GLN A 60 13.61 5.74 2.37
C GLN A 60 13.47 4.44 3.17
N GLY A 61 14.58 3.70 3.31
CA GLY A 61 14.61 2.45 4.08
C GLY A 61 13.82 1.30 3.44
N VAL A 62 13.38 1.41 2.19
CA VAL A 62 12.68 0.34 1.46
C VAL A 62 13.28 0.12 0.09
N THR A 63 13.52 -1.14 -0.23
CA THR A 63 13.90 -1.62 -1.55
C THR A 63 12.71 -2.32 -2.18
N LEU A 64 12.29 -1.88 -3.37
CA LEU A 64 11.31 -2.60 -4.19
C LEU A 64 12.01 -3.74 -4.93
N GLU A 65 11.66 -4.99 -4.62
CA GLU A 65 12.24 -6.17 -5.25
C GLU A 65 11.45 -6.63 -6.47
N GLU A 66 10.12 -6.69 -6.34
CA GLU A 66 9.21 -7.15 -7.39
C GLU A 66 7.93 -6.33 -7.39
N LEU A 67 7.36 -6.13 -8.58
CA LEU A 67 6.03 -5.56 -8.78
C LEU A 67 5.29 -6.40 -9.81
N ASN A 68 4.23 -7.07 -9.37
CA ASN A 68 3.33 -7.84 -10.22
C ASN A 68 2.02 -7.07 -10.41
N ALA A 69 1.68 -6.80 -11.66
CA ALA A 69 0.46 -6.10 -12.05
C ALA A 69 -0.40 -6.95 -12.99
N ASP A 70 -0.18 -8.25 -13.10
CA ASP A 70 -0.86 -9.13 -14.06
C ASP A 70 -2.21 -9.65 -13.55
N TYR A 71 -2.73 -9.04 -12.47
CA TYR A 71 -4.02 -9.40 -11.90
C TYR A 71 -5.17 -8.84 -12.74
N GLU A 72 -6.23 -9.65 -12.86
CA GLU A 72 -7.46 -9.21 -13.52
C GLU A 72 -8.15 -8.09 -12.74
N VAL A 73 -8.69 -7.12 -13.48
CA VAL A 73 -9.56 -6.07 -12.95
C VAL A 73 -10.89 -6.71 -12.53
N TYR A 74 -11.34 -6.42 -11.32
CA TYR A 74 -12.60 -6.95 -10.79
C TYR A 74 -13.57 -5.82 -10.43
N THR A 75 -14.87 -6.12 -10.45
CA THR A 75 -15.93 -5.16 -10.11
C THR A 75 -16.70 -5.56 -8.88
N VAL A 76 -17.02 -4.59 -8.03
CA VAL A 76 -17.89 -4.73 -6.87
C VAL A 76 -19.07 -3.79 -7.01
N THR A 77 -20.27 -4.28 -6.75
CA THR A 77 -21.48 -3.44 -6.72
C THR A 77 -21.64 -2.81 -5.34
N ALA A 78 -21.66 -1.49 -5.26
CA ALA A 78 -21.86 -0.77 -4.01
C ALA A 78 -23.30 -0.99 -3.49
N PRO A 79 -23.50 -1.46 -2.25
CA PRO A 79 -24.82 -1.82 -1.74
C PRO A 79 -25.77 -0.62 -1.60
N GLU A 80 -25.24 0.59 -1.40
CA GLU A 80 -26.06 1.78 -1.17
C GLU A 80 -26.64 2.42 -2.45
N ARG A 81 -25.95 2.28 -3.59
CA ARG A 81 -26.29 3.00 -4.83
C ARG A 81 -26.42 2.11 -6.07
N GLY A 82 -26.08 0.83 -5.97
CA GLY A 82 -26.04 -0.10 -7.11
C GLY A 82 -24.95 0.22 -8.15
N GLU A 83 -24.03 1.13 -7.81
CA GLU A 83 -22.93 1.55 -8.68
C GLU A 83 -21.88 0.43 -8.80
N LYS A 84 -21.40 0.18 -10.02
CA LYS A 84 -20.31 -0.76 -10.27
C LYS A 84 -18.97 -0.06 -10.10
N ILE A 85 -18.20 -0.47 -9.10
CA ILE A 85 -16.85 0.03 -8.85
C ILE A 85 -15.85 -1.01 -9.33
N ALA A 86 -14.94 -0.63 -10.20
CA ALA A 86 -13.85 -1.49 -10.65
C ALA A 86 -12.57 -1.24 -9.87
N TYR A 87 -11.80 -2.32 -9.65
CA TYR A 87 -10.53 -2.31 -8.96
C TYR A 87 -9.48 -3.07 -9.77
N ALA A 88 -8.29 -2.48 -9.90
CA ALA A 88 -7.15 -3.02 -10.62
C ALA A 88 -6.01 -3.35 -9.65
N PRO A 89 -5.76 -4.63 -9.31
CA PRO A 89 -4.80 -5.02 -8.29
C PRO A 89 -3.34 -4.93 -8.73
N VAL A 90 -2.47 -4.66 -7.77
CA VAL A 90 -1.01 -4.75 -7.87
C VAL A 90 -0.46 -5.40 -6.60
N GLU A 91 0.55 -6.25 -6.76
CA GLU A 91 1.27 -6.85 -5.65
C GLU A 91 2.75 -6.44 -5.70
N LEU A 92 3.25 -5.90 -4.60
CA LEU A 92 4.63 -5.45 -4.40
C LEU A 92 5.34 -6.44 -3.48
N THR A 93 6.57 -6.81 -3.80
CA THR A 93 7.49 -7.42 -2.85
C THR A 93 8.58 -6.40 -2.53
N VAL A 94 8.70 -6.07 -1.25
CA VAL A 94 9.62 -5.06 -0.76
C VAL A 94 10.46 -5.61 0.39
N THR A 95 11.64 -5.05 0.55
CA THR A 95 12.52 -5.29 1.69
C THR A 95 12.72 -3.97 2.43
N ALA A 96 12.38 -3.93 3.71
CA ALA A 96 12.36 -2.72 4.53
C ALA A 96 13.30 -2.82 5.74
N ASP A 97 13.96 -1.73 6.11
CA ASP A 97 14.92 -1.69 7.23
C ASP A 97 14.22 -1.70 8.61
N SER A 98 12.96 -1.29 8.64
CA SER A 98 12.13 -1.23 9.84
C SER A 98 10.65 -1.39 9.51
N LEU A 99 9.83 -1.64 10.55
CA LEU A 99 8.38 -1.77 10.38
C LEU A 99 7.78 -0.43 9.97
N GLU A 100 8.35 0.69 10.42
CA GLU A 100 7.83 2.01 10.13
C GLU A 100 8.04 2.43 8.68
N ASP A 101 9.09 1.90 8.01
CA ASP A 101 9.33 2.18 6.61
C ASP A 101 8.24 1.56 5.70
N LEU A 102 7.53 0.53 6.20
CA LEU A 102 6.38 -0.07 5.49
C LEU A 102 5.12 0.81 5.56
N PHE A 103 5.07 1.81 6.44
CA PHE A 103 3.89 2.69 6.61
C PHE A 103 3.53 3.47 5.34
N ALA A 104 4.51 3.79 4.51
CA ALA A 104 4.31 4.45 3.22
C ALA A 104 3.42 3.65 2.24
N PHE A 105 3.24 2.35 2.50
CA PHE A 105 2.38 1.48 1.70
C PHE A 105 1.07 1.13 2.43
N VAL A 106 1.12 0.79 3.73
CA VAL A 106 -0.06 0.32 4.47
C VAL A 106 -1.06 1.43 4.80
N LEU A 107 -0.65 2.69 4.78
CA LEU A 107 -1.53 3.83 5.04
C LEU A 107 -2.22 4.40 3.78
N ARG A 108 -1.95 3.81 2.62
CA ARG A 108 -2.57 4.20 1.35
C ARG A 108 -4.04 3.75 1.29
N GLU A 109 -4.89 4.54 0.64
CA GLU A 109 -6.30 4.16 0.43
C GLU A 109 -6.46 2.85 -0.36
N GLU A 110 -5.52 2.57 -1.26
CA GLU A 110 -5.54 1.38 -2.10
C GLU A 110 -5.07 0.13 -1.34
N PHE A 111 -4.53 0.27 -0.13
CA PHE A 111 -4.02 -0.84 0.65
C PHE A 111 -5.11 -1.88 0.95
N ARG A 112 -4.80 -3.16 0.70
CA ARG A 112 -5.71 -4.29 0.97
C ARG A 112 -5.15 -5.31 1.93
N LYS A 113 -3.88 -5.69 1.77
CA LYS A 113 -3.24 -6.68 2.65
C LYS A 113 -1.73 -6.55 2.61
N ILE A 114 -1.11 -7.00 3.70
CA ILE A 114 0.34 -7.22 3.82
C ILE A 114 0.58 -8.63 4.34
N LYS A 115 1.64 -9.27 3.85
CA LYS A 115 2.17 -10.53 4.37
C LYS A 115 3.67 -10.37 4.59
N ILE A 116 4.15 -10.63 5.80
CA ILE A 116 5.59 -10.75 6.04
C ILE A 116 6.05 -12.10 5.47
N LEU A 117 7.07 -12.06 4.62
CA LEU A 117 7.70 -13.23 4.03
C LEU A 117 8.90 -13.65 4.87
N GLU A 118 9.72 -12.67 5.29
CA GLU A 118 10.87 -12.89 6.17
C GLU A 118 11.04 -11.67 7.09
N PRO A 119 11.55 -11.89 8.32
CA PRO A 119 11.76 -13.18 8.97
C PRO A 119 10.44 -13.85 9.38
N GLU A 120 10.49 -15.12 9.77
CA GLU A 120 9.34 -15.84 10.34
C GLU A 120 8.93 -15.28 11.71
N GLU A 121 9.91 -14.87 12.52
CA GLU A 121 9.71 -14.26 13.82
C GLU A 121 10.35 -12.86 13.89
N LEU A 122 9.58 -11.90 14.40
CA LEU A 122 10.03 -10.54 14.67
C LEU A 122 10.02 -10.29 16.18
N THR A 123 11.14 -9.80 16.71
CA THR A 123 11.22 -9.33 18.10
C THR A 123 11.40 -7.82 18.13
N LEU A 124 10.54 -7.13 18.88
CA LEU A 124 10.61 -5.70 19.10
C LEU A 124 10.90 -5.44 20.57
N SER A 125 11.92 -4.64 20.85
CA SER A 125 12.12 -4.07 22.18
C SER A 125 11.01 -3.06 22.51
N ASN A 126 10.83 -2.75 23.80
CA ASN A 126 9.87 -1.74 24.23
C ASN A 126 10.07 -0.40 23.51
N PHE A 127 11.32 0.05 23.35
CA PHE A 127 11.64 1.29 22.66
C PHE A 127 11.25 1.25 21.17
N GLU A 128 11.52 0.15 20.47
CA GLU A 128 11.14 -0.01 19.05
C GLU A 128 9.62 -0.04 18.88
N MET A 129 8.91 -0.69 19.81
CA MET A 129 7.45 -0.72 19.83
C MET A 129 6.86 0.66 20.09
N GLU A 130 7.36 1.39 21.10
CA GLU A 130 6.95 2.76 21.41
C GLU A 130 7.16 3.69 20.21
N ARG A 131 8.33 3.61 19.57
CA ARG A 131 8.66 4.40 18.37
C ARG A 131 7.72 4.08 17.20
N THR A 132 7.43 2.80 16.97
CA THR A 132 6.51 2.33 15.94
C THR A 132 5.11 2.90 16.16
N ILE A 133 4.57 2.76 17.37
CA ILE A 133 3.24 3.26 17.74
C ILE A 133 3.19 4.79 17.61
N PHE A 134 4.23 5.50 18.08
CA PHE A 134 4.31 6.95 17.97
C PHE A 134 4.29 7.41 16.51
N LYS A 135 5.12 6.81 15.64
CA LYS A 135 5.15 7.12 14.21
C LYS A 135 3.83 6.82 13.53
N MET A 136 3.21 5.67 13.80
CA MET A 136 1.89 5.33 13.25
C MET A 136 0.84 6.38 13.61
N GLY A 137 0.83 6.86 14.86
CA GLY A 137 -0.07 7.92 15.29
C GLY A 137 0.20 9.27 14.62
N GLN A 138 1.46 9.61 14.33
CA GLN A 138 1.82 10.81 13.56
C GLN A 138 1.33 10.72 12.12
N GLU A 139 1.61 9.61 11.44
CA GLU A 139 1.20 9.41 10.05
C GLU A 139 -0.32 9.40 9.91
N TYR A 140 -1.04 8.76 10.84
CA TYR A 140 -2.50 8.78 10.85
C TYR A 140 -3.07 10.19 10.99
N ARG A 141 -2.53 11.01 11.92
CA ARG A 141 -2.96 12.41 12.08
C ARG A 141 -2.58 13.26 10.87
N ASN A 142 -1.42 13.04 10.27
CA ASN A 142 -0.99 13.76 9.08
C ASN A 142 -1.90 13.43 7.88
N GLY A 143 -2.28 12.15 7.71
CA GLY A 143 -3.27 11.74 6.72
C GLY A 143 -4.62 12.43 6.92
N LEU A 144 -5.15 12.42 8.15
CA LEU A 144 -6.38 13.14 8.50
C LEU A 144 -6.30 14.65 8.26
N ASN A 145 -5.15 15.26 8.55
CA ASN A 145 -4.95 16.70 8.34
C ASN A 145 -4.88 17.06 6.85
N GLN A 146 -4.36 16.19 5.99
CA GLN A 146 -4.35 16.40 4.53
C GLN A 146 -5.75 16.32 3.93
N GLU A 147 -6.62 15.45 4.46
CA GLU A 147 -8.06 15.41 4.11
C GLU A 147 -8.83 16.63 4.67
N GLY A 148 -8.31 17.29 5.70
CA GLY A 148 -8.91 18.44 6.38
C GLY A 148 -8.61 19.83 5.79
N TYR A 149 -7.79 19.96 4.74
CA TYR A 149 -7.51 21.24 4.06
C TYR A 149 -8.53 21.57 2.95
N LEU A 150 -9.81 21.36 3.24
CA LEU A 150 -10.94 21.98 2.55
C LEU A 150 -11.90 22.61 3.56
N HIS A 151 -11.38 23.50 4.41
CA HIS A 151 -12.18 24.50 5.13
C HIS A 151 -11.47 25.85 5.10
#